data_AF-A0A7Y7EE43-F1
#
_entry.id   AF-A0A7Y7EE43-F1
#
_cell.length_a   1.000
_cell.length_b   1.000
_cell.length_c   1.000
_cell.angle_alpha   90.00
_cell.angle_beta   90.00
_cell.angle_gamma   90.00
#
_symmetry.space_group_name_H-M   'P 1'
#
loop_
_entity.id
_entity.type
_entity.pdbx_description
1 polymer ?
#
loop_
_entity_poly.entity_id
_entity_poly.type
_entity_poly.pdbx_seq_one_letter_code
_entity_poly.pdbx_strand_id
1 'polypeptide(L)'
;MSVIRKVRAVEKIFAALDSEIKIFQGTSQISCLAGCGKCCFKPDIEATPLEFLPLAFDLFLTRRIDEVFDELSTSEKAYCHLFTPKPLSLDKGSCGQYVHRGLICRLFGYSAMKTKNSERKYITCKPIKESQAEKVEAVNRSLKEGGKVPLMSDYYFQIRSIDPDLGTNRYPINEAIRKAIEYVMAYYAYRRRPPIRRKLSA
;
A
#
# COMPACT_ATOMS: atom_id res chain seq x y z
N MET A 1 13.06 16.51 -7.14
CA MET A 1 11.63 16.62 -7.56
C MET A 1 10.79 17.18 -6.39
N SER A 2 9.79 18.03 -6.62
CA SER A 2 8.91 18.53 -5.53
C SER A 2 8.04 17.42 -4.93
N VAL A 3 7.65 17.52 -3.65
CA VAL A 3 6.71 16.57 -3.00
C VAL A 3 5.46 16.33 -3.85
N ILE A 4 4.82 17.38 -4.36
CA ILE A 4 3.59 17.27 -5.16
C ILE A 4 3.79 16.40 -6.42
N ARG A 5 4.90 16.58 -7.13
CA ARG A 5 5.24 15.78 -8.32
C ARG A 5 5.49 14.31 -7.97
N LYS A 6 6.17 14.04 -6.84
CA LYS A 6 6.37 12.67 -6.35
C LYS A 6 5.05 12.01 -5.98
N VAL A 7 4.20 12.71 -5.23
CA VAL A 7 2.85 12.25 -4.85
C VAL A 7 2.05 11.87 -6.08
N ARG A 8 1.96 12.76 -7.09
CA ARG A 8 1.25 12.48 -8.34
C ARG A 8 1.83 11.28 -9.10
N ALA A 9 3.14 11.10 -9.08
CA ALA A 9 3.78 9.97 -9.73
C ALA A 9 3.42 8.65 -9.01
N VAL A 10 3.42 8.64 -7.68
CA VAL A 10 2.98 7.49 -6.87
C VAL A 10 1.49 7.19 -7.09
N GLU A 11 0.64 8.22 -7.07
CA GLU A 11 -0.80 8.08 -7.34
C GLU A 11 -1.08 7.50 -8.73
N LYS A 12 -0.30 7.89 -9.75
CA LYS A 12 -0.40 7.33 -11.09
C LYS A 12 -0.09 5.83 -11.11
N ILE A 13 0.95 5.40 -10.39
CA ILE A 13 1.27 3.97 -10.23
C ILE A 13 0.11 3.25 -9.53
N PHE A 14 -0.46 3.85 -8.48
CA PHE A 14 -1.58 3.26 -7.74
C PHE A 14 -2.84 3.12 -8.60
N ALA A 15 -3.15 4.12 -9.42
CA ALA A 15 -4.29 4.08 -10.33
C ALA A 15 -4.14 2.99 -11.42
N ALA A 16 -2.92 2.83 -11.96
CA ALA A 16 -2.60 1.75 -12.89
C ALA A 16 -2.77 0.38 -12.22
N LEU A 17 -2.20 0.20 -11.02
CA LEU A 17 -2.33 -1.03 -10.25
C LEU A 17 -3.77 -1.36 -9.91
N ASP A 18 -4.55 -0.39 -9.42
CA ASP A 18 -5.95 -0.61 -9.07
C ASP A 18 -6.77 -1.04 -10.30
N SER A 19 -6.43 -0.52 -11.49
CA SER A 19 -7.06 -0.93 -12.75
C SER A 19 -6.71 -2.37 -13.12
N GLU A 20 -5.44 -2.76 -13.02
CA GLU A 20 -5.02 -4.16 -13.24
C GLU A 20 -5.63 -5.12 -12.22
N ILE A 21 -5.71 -4.72 -10.95
CA ILE A 21 -6.34 -5.51 -9.88
C ILE A 21 -7.83 -5.71 -10.19
N LYS A 22 -8.55 -4.68 -10.65
CA LYS A 22 -9.97 -4.82 -11.04
C LYS A 22 -10.16 -5.83 -12.16
N ILE A 23 -9.31 -5.78 -13.20
CA ILE A 23 -9.35 -6.74 -14.31
C ILE A 23 -9.07 -8.15 -13.78
N PHE A 24 -8.03 -8.31 -12.96
CA PHE A 24 -7.65 -9.58 -12.37
C PHE A 24 -8.74 -10.15 -11.46
N GLN A 25 -9.40 -9.33 -10.65
CA GLN A 25 -10.53 -9.75 -9.81
C GLN A 25 -11.71 -10.22 -10.66
N GLY A 26 -11.99 -9.54 -11.78
CA GLY A 26 -13.05 -9.94 -12.72
C GLY A 26 -12.80 -11.29 -13.37
N THR A 27 -11.56 -11.58 -13.76
CA THR A 27 -11.20 -12.85 -14.43
C THR A 27 -10.99 -14.00 -13.46
N SER A 28 -10.31 -13.77 -12.33
CA SER A 28 -10.01 -14.81 -11.34
C SER A 28 -11.14 -15.08 -10.36
N GLN A 29 -12.10 -14.15 -10.25
CA GLN A 29 -13.13 -14.10 -9.21
C GLN A 29 -12.57 -14.16 -7.78
N ILE A 30 -11.28 -13.82 -7.60
CA ILE A 30 -10.66 -13.75 -6.27
C ILE A 30 -10.99 -12.40 -5.65
N SER A 31 -11.50 -12.43 -4.42
CA SER A 31 -11.81 -11.22 -3.67
C SER A 31 -11.24 -11.29 -2.25
N CYS A 32 -10.91 -10.12 -1.69
CA CYS A 32 -10.56 -10.00 -0.29
C CYS A 32 -11.83 -10.21 0.54
N LEU A 33 -11.69 -10.83 1.71
CA LEU A 33 -12.79 -11.07 2.62
C LEU A 33 -13.28 -9.73 3.20
N ALA A 34 -14.58 -9.48 3.12
CA ALA A 34 -15.18 -8.25 3.62
C ALA A 34 -14.93 -8.08 5.13
N GLY A 35 -14.40 -6.92 5.54
CA GLY A 35 -14.06 -6.64 6.93
C GLY A 35 -12.82 -7.38 7.47
N CYS A 36 -11.96 -7.87 6.58
CA CYS A 36 -10.68 -8.47 6.96
C CYS A 36 -9.61 -7.40 7.21
N GLY A 37 -9.08 -7.39 8.44
CA GLY A 37 -7.96 -6.55 8.86
C GLY A 37 -6.62 -7.26 8.97
N LYS A 38 -6.56 -8.56 8.67
CA LYS A 38 -5.40 -9.42 9.01
C LYS A 38 -4.07 -8.98 8.37
N CYS A 39 -4.10 -8.27 7.25
CA CYS A 39 -2.90 -7.68 6.66
C CYS A 39 -2.30 -6.56 7.52
N CYS A 40 -3.11 -5.85 8.32
CA CYS A 40 -2.64 -4.79 9.19
C CYS A 40 -1.95 -5.31 10.47
N PHE A 41 -2.19 -6.57 10.84
CA PHE A 41 -1.60 -7.23 12.02
C PHE A 41 -0.28 -7.94 11.72
N LYS A 42 0.26 -7.79 10.52
CA LYS A 42 1.51 -8.43 10.12
C LYS A 42 2.68 -7.48 10.33
N PRO A 43 3.44 -7.62 11.45
CA PRO A 43 4.59 -6.76 11.73
C PRO A 43 5.75 -7.02 10.76
N ASP A 44 5.74 -8.17 10.08
CA ASP A 44 6.72 -8.59 9.07
C ASP A 44 6.56 -7.90 7.72
N ILE A 45 5.53 -7.04 7.55
CA ILE A 45 5.36 -6.31 6.30
C ILE A 45 6.23 -5.07 6.32
N GLU A 46 7.16 -5.04 5.38
CA GLU A 46 7.97 -3.88 5.10
C GLU A 46 7.40 -3.07 3.92
N ALA A 47 7.60 -1.76 3.98
CA ALA A 47 7.19 -0.82 2.97
C ALA A 47 8.24 0.26 2.79
N THR A 48 8.21 0.92 1.63
CA THR A 48 9.07 2.09 1.40
C THR A 48 8.34 3.36 1.82
N PRO A 49 9.03 4.37 2.38
CA PRO A 49 8.41 5.66 2.73
C PRO A 49 7.71 6.32 1.54
N LEU A 50 8.23 6.12 0.33
CA LEU A 50 7.68 6.71 -0.89
C LEU A 50 6.23 6.27 -1.17
N GLU A 51 5.88 5.03 -0.83
CA GLU A 51 4.51 4.52 -1.00
C GLU A 51 3.48 5.23 -0.12
N PHE A 52 3.90 5.78 1.02
CA PHE A 52 3.05 6.52 1.94
C PHE A 52 3.14 8.03 1.77
N LEU A 53 3.87 8.51 0.76
CA LEU A 53 3.96 9.93 0.48
C LEU A 53 2.60 10.58 0.15
N PRO A 54 1.68 9.92 -0.59
CA PRO A 54 0.32 10.45 -0.78
C PRO A 54 -0.45 10.61 0.54
N LEU A 55 -0.33 9.65 1.46
CA LEU A 55 -0.93 9.73 2.79
C LEU A 55 -0.36 10.89 3.60
N ALA A 56 0.96 10.99 3.69
CA ALA A 56 1.64 12.06 4.41
C ALA A 56 1.26 13.44 3.87
N PHE A 57 1.13 13.56 2.54
CA PHE A 57 0.73 14.80 1.91
C PHE A 57 -0.75 15.15 2.15
N ASP A 58 -1.66 14.15 2.15
CA ASP A 58 -3.06 14.36 2.53
C ASP A 58 -3.18 14.87 3.98
N LEU A 59 -2.50 14.20 4.92
CA LEU A 59 -2.44 14.61 6.32
C LEU A 59 -1.93 16.05 6.49
N PHE A 60 -0.93 16.44 5.70
CA PHE A 60 -0.41 17.81 5.68
C PHE A 60 -1.47 18.81 5.21
N LEU A 61 -2.20 18.51 4.14
CA LEU A 61 -3.26 19.37 3.60
C LEU A 61 -4.45 19.47 4.56
N THR A 62 -4.80 18.40 5.26
CA THR A 62 -5.88 18.37 6.26
C THR A 62 -5.47 18.88 7.63
N ARG A 63 -4.22 19.32 7.81
CA ARG A 63 -3.65 19.80 9.09
C ARG A 63 -3.68 18.76 10.23
N ARG A 64 -3.55 17.48 9.88
CA ARG A 64 -3.50 16.35 10.84
C ARG A 64 -2.13 15.69 10.92
N ILE A 65 -1.14 16.24 10.22
CA ILE A 65 0.18 15.65 10.12
C ILE A 65 0.91 15.59 11.47
N ASP A 66 0.80 16.64 12.29
CA ASP A 66 1.48 16.72 13.59
C ASP A 66 0.87 15.71 14.58
N GLU A 67 -0.47 15.67 14.67
CA GLU A 67 -1.24 14.69 15.46
C GLU A 67 -0.81 13.25 15.14
N VAL A 68 -0.82 12.87 13.86
CA VAL A 68 -0.48 11.51 13.44
C VAL A 68 1.01 11.20 13.64
N PHE A 69 1.89 12.19 13.50
CA PHE A 69 3.31 12.03 13.76
C PHE A 69 3.59 11.72 15.23
N ASP A 70 2.95 12.45 16.15
CA ASP A 70 3.08 12.24 17.59
C ASP A 70 2.53 10.88 18.01
N GLU A 71 1.37 10.49 17.48
CA GLU A 71 0.80 9.16 17.70
C GLU A 71 1.73 8.04 17.21
N LEU A 72 2.35 8.19 16.03
CA LEU A 72 3.30 7.21 15.50
C LEU A 72 4.63 7.16 16.28
N SER A 73 5.01 8.26 16.92
CA SER A 73 6.27 8.35 17.67
C SER A 73 6.15 7.83 19.09
N THR A 74 4.94 7.87 19.67
CA THR A 74 4.64 7.42 21.03
C THR A 74 4.03 6.01 21.08
N SER A 75 3.54 5.50 19.94
CA SER A 75 2.81 4.24 19.91
C SER A 75 3.71 3.03 19.65
N GLU A 76 3.60 2.04 20.55
CA GLU A 76 4.17 0.70 20.38
C GLU A 76 3.16 -0.31 19.80
N LYS A 77 2.17 0.16 19.01
CA LYS A 77 1.14 -0.73 18.43
C LYS A 77 1.80 -1.80 17.55
N ALA A 78 1.49 -3.06 17.84
CA ALA A 78 1.92 -4.22 17.05
C ALA A 78 1.22 -4.33 15.67
N TYR A 79 0.29 -3.43 15.36
CA TYR A 79 -0.47 -3.39 14.12
C TYR A 79 -0.35 -2.02 13.43
N CYS A 80 -0.71 -1.98 12.15
CA CYS A 80 -0.65 -0.77 11.33
C CYS A 80 -1.49 0.35 11.94
N HIS A 81 -0.92 1.55 12.05
CA HIS A 81 -1.58 2.74 12.58
C HIS A 81 -2.88 3.10 11.83
N LEU A 82 -2.97 2.78 10.54
CA LEU A 82 -4.15 3.05 9.71
C LEU A 82 -5.30 2.04 9.91
N PHE A 83 -5.12 1.04 10.76
CA PHE A 83 -6.14 0.04 11.03
C PHE A 83 -7.25 0.60 11.92
N THR A 84 -8.49 0.43 11.48
CA THR A 84 -9.69 0.78 12.24
C THR A 84 -10.45 -0.50 12.58
N PRO A 85 -10.46 -0.94 13.85
CA PRO A 85 -11.22 -2.11 14.27
C PRO A 85 -12.73 -1.85 14.20
N LYS A 86 -13.52 -2.90 13.98
CA LYS A 86 -14.98 -2.80 14.11
C LYS A 86 -15.38 -2.70 15.58
N PRO A 87 -16.49 -2.03 15.91
CA PRO A 87 -17.07 -2.10 17.25
C PRO A 87 -17.27 -3.56 17.65
N LEU A 88 -16.88 -3.91 18.88
CA LEU A 88 -17.03 -5.26 19.47
C LEU A 88 -16.18 -6.38 18.82
N SER A 89 -15.19 -6.06 17.98
CA SER A 89 -14.26 -7.06 17.44
C SER A 89 -12.86 -6.47 17.25
N LEU A 90 -11.87 -7.03 17.95
CA LEU A 90 -10.47 -6.59 17.83
C LEU A 90 -9.76 -7.17 16.60
N ASP A 91 -10.30 -8.24 16.02
CA ASP A 91 -9.72 -9.03 14.93
C ASP A 91 -10.31 -8.71 13.54
N LYS A 92 -11.45 -8.02 13.52
CA LYS A 92 -12.17 -7.61 12.30
C LYS A 92 -12.15 -6.09 12.18
N GLY A 93 -11.87 -5.61 10.99
CA GLY A 93 -11.72 -4.17 10.75
C GLY A 93 -11.36 -3.87 9.30
N SER A 94 -11.09 -2.60 9.05
CA SER A 94 -10.69 -2.10 7.73
C SER A 94 -9.63 -1.02 7.88
N CYS A 95 -8.92 -0.72 6.80
CA CYS A 95 -8.04 0.44 6.77
C CYS A 95 -8.88 1.72 6.74
N GLY A 96 -8.67 2.63 7.70
CA GLY A 96 -9.34 3.93 7.76
C GLY A 96 -8.91 4.88 6.63
N GLN A 97 -7.73 4.66 6.05
CA GLN A 97 -7.16 5.43 4.94
C GLN A 97 -6.97 4.57 3.69
N TYR A 98 -8.02 3.86 3.28
CA TYR A 98 -7.93 2.89 2.18
C TYR A 98 -7.50 3.50 0.84
N VAL A 99 -7.90 4.76 0.57
CA VAL A 99 -7.51 5.49 -0.66
C VAL A 99 -6.00 5.77 -0.70
N HIS A 100 -5.40 6.08 0.45
CA HIS A 100 -3.98 6.40 0.58
C HIS A 100 -3.13 5.22 1.09
N ARG A 101 -3.65 3.99 1.00
CA ARG A 101 -2.89 2.78 1.36
C ARG A 101 -1.66 2.62 0.44
N GLY A 102 -0.55 2.19 1.03
CA GLY A 102 0.72 1.98 0.32
C GLY A 102 0.64 0.90 -0.77
N LEU A 103 1.67 0.82 -1.61
CA LEU A 103 1.75 -0.15 -2.70
C LEU A 103 1.68 -1.58 -2.15
N ILE A 104 2.42 -1.86 -1.07
CA ILE A 104 2.42 -3.19 -0.44
C ILE A 104 1.00 -3.62 -0.05
N CYS A 105 0.19 -2.71 0.49
CA CYS A 105 -1.18 -3.00 0.89
C CYS A 105 -2.11 -3.28 -0.30
N ARG A 106 -1.76 -2.81 -1.50
CA ARG A 106 -2.50 -3.07 -2.75
C ARG A 106 -2.10 -4.40 -3.38
N LEU A 107 -0.80 -4.68 -3.38
CA LEU A 107 -0.23 -5.91 -3.94
C LEU A 107 -0.53 -7.13 -3.05
N PHE A 108 -0.72 -6.92 -1.75
CA PHE A 108 -1.02 -7.98 -0.81
C PHE A 108 -2.38 -8.62 -1.12
N GLY A 109 -2.37 -9.81 -1.71
CA GLY A 109 -3.58 -10.55 -2.08
C GLY A 109 -3.93 -10.54 -3.57
N TYR A 110 -3.24 -9.75 -4.41
CA TYR A 110 -3.56 -9.60 -5.83
C TYR A 110 -2.32 -9.54 -6.74
N SER A 111 -1.17 -9.98 -6.25
CA SER A 111 0.09 -9.89 -6.98
C SER A 111 0.78 -11.24 -7.13
N ALA A 112 1.66 -11.33 -8.12
CA ALA A 112 2.57 -12.45 -8.32
C ALA A 112 4.01 -12.02 -8.06
N MET A 113 4.85 -12.98 -7.68
CA MET A 113 6.28 -12.81 -7.49
C MET A 113 7.04 -13.79 -8.37
N LYS A 114 8.18 -13.35 -8.89
CA LYS A 114 9.12 -14.22 -9.61
C LYS A 114 9.93 -15.03 -8.59
N THR A 115 9.90 -16.34 -8.72
CA THR A 115 10.79 -17.23 -7.97
C THR A 115 12.19 -17.20 -8.58
N LYS A 116 13.18 -17.77 -7.88
CA LYS A 116 14.55 -17.90 -8.38
C LYS A 116 14.63 -18.63 -9.72
N ASN A 117 13.66 -19.49 -10.02
CA ASN A 117 13.59 -20.26 -11.26
C ASN A 117 12.89 -19.50 -12.41
N SER A 118 12.71 -18.18 -12.28
CA SER A 118 11.95 -17.33 -13.21
C SER A 118 10.45 -17.68 -13.36
N GLU A 119 9.93 -18.59 -12.53
CA GLU A 119 8.50 -18.91 -12.51
C GLU A 119 7.71 -17.83 -11.75
N ARG A 120 6.51 -17.51 -12.24
CA ARG A 120 5.60 -16.58 -11.57
C ARG A 120 4.71 -17.36 -10.61
N LYS A 121 4.76 -17.00 -9.33
CA LYS A 121 3.91 -17.59 -8.29
C LYS A 121 2.95 -16.55 -7.74
N TYR A 122 1.68 -16.90 -7.65
CA TYR A 122 0.68 -16.02 -7.06
C TYR A 122 0.86 -15.92 -5.53
N ILE A 123 0.83 -14.70 -5.00
CA ILE A 123 0.98 -14.41 -3.57
C ILE A 123 -0.32 -13.85 -3.01
N THR A 124 -0.87 -14.59 -2.04
CA THR A 124 -2.06 -14.19 -1.30
C THR A 124 -1.92 -14.40 0.20
N CYS A 125 -2.85 -13.78 0.94
CA CYS A 125 -2.94 -13.94 2.38
C CYS A 125 -3.49 -15.32 2.76
N LYS A 126 -3.14 -15.81 3.96
CA LYS A 126 -3.60 -17.10 4.51
C LYS A 126 -5.13 -17.28 4.42
N PRO A 127 -5.96 -16.28 4.77
CA PRO A 127 -7.42 -16.40 4.63
C PRO A 127 -7.90 -16.65 3.19
N ILE A 128 -7.29 -16.03 2.18
CA ILE A 128 -7.65 -16.27 0.77
C ILE A 128 -7.20 -17.68 0.35
N LYS A 129 -6.03 -18.14 0.79
CA LYS A 129 -5.56 -19.51 0.49
C LYS A 129 -6.50 -20.58 1.05
N GLU A 130 -7.06 -20.36 2.24
CA GLU A 130 -7.94 -21.32 2.89
C GLU A 130 -9.38 -21.24 2.34
N SER A 131 -9.92 -20.03 2.14
CA SER A 131 -11.31 -19.86 1.71
C SER A 131 -11.54 -19.98 0.20
N GLN A 132 -10.50 -19.74 -0.62
CA GLN A 132 -10.59 -19.69 -2.08
C GLN A 132 -9.47 -20.51 -2.73
N ALA A 133 -9.14 -21.67 -2.15
CA ALA A 133 -8.04 -22.54 -2.59
C ALA A 133 -8.14 -22.90 -4.08
N GLU A 134 -9.32 -23.32 -4.54
CA GLU A 134 -9.57 -23.71 -5.94
C GLU A 134 -9.26 -22.57 -6.92
N LYS A 135 -9.67 -21.34 -6.58
CA LYS A 135 -9.41 -20.15 -7.40
C LYS A 135 -7.93 -19.79 -7.41
N VAL A 136 -7.26 -19.92 -6.27
CA VAL A 136 -5.80 -19.69 -6.16
C VAL A 136 -5.04 -20.68 -7.03
N GLU A 137 -5.44 -21.95 -7.06
CA GLU A 137 -4.84 -22.96 -7.94
C GLU A 137 -5.11 -22.69 -9.42
N ALA A 138 -6.33 -22.29 -9.77
CA ALA A 138 -6.68 -21.89 -11.13
C ALA A 138 -5.81 -20.71 -11.63
N VAL A 139 -5.58 -19.71 -10.77
CA VAL A 139 -4.68 -18.59 -11.08
C VAL A 139 -3.24 -19.07 -11.26
N ASN A 140 -2.75 -19.95 -10.39
CA ASN A 140 -1.38 -20.50 -10.55
C ASN A 140 -1.22 -21.31 -11.84
N ARG A 141 -2.27 -21.99 -12.31
CA ARG A 141 -2.28 -22.68 -13.61
C ARG A 141 -2.25 -21.67 -14.76
N SER A 142 -3.14 -20.67 -14.73
CA SER A 142 -3.17 -19.60 -15.73
C SER A 142 -1.85 -18.83 -15.81
N LEU A 143 -1.17 -18.63 -14.68
CA LEU A 143 0.15 -17.99 -14.63
C LEU A 143 1.23 -18.77 -15.40
N LYS A 144 1.17 -20.11 -15.41
CA LYS A 144 2.09 -20.94 -16.22
C LYS A 144 1.82 -20.81 -17.71
N GLU A 145 0.56 -20.54 -18.08
CA GLU A 145 0.11 -20.33 -19.47
C GLU A 145 0.31 -18.89 -19.96
N GLY A 146 0.93 -18.02 -19.16
CA GLY A 146 1.19 -16.63 -19.53
C GLY A 146 0.11 -15.63 -19.10
N GLY A 147 -0.76 -16.03 -18.17
CA GLY A 147 -1.78 -15.17 -17.57
C GLY A 147 -1.21 -13.86 -17.01
N LYS A 148 -2.02 -12.79 -17.10
CA LYS A 148 -1.64 -11.44 -16.65
C LYS A 148 -2.02 -11.25 -15.18
N VAL A 149 -1.02 -11.08 -14.33
CA VAL A 149 -1.17 -10.71 -12.91
C VAL A 149 -0.14 -9.63 -12.59
N PRO A 150 -0.49 -8.61 -11.79
CA PRO A 150 0.45 -7.59 -11.32
C PRO A 150 1.70 -8.23 -10.70
N LEU A 151 2.87 -7.94 -11.27
CA LEU A 151 4.14 -8.42 -10.73
C LEU A 151 4.69 -7.46 -9.71
N MET A 152 4.88 -7.95 -8.48
CA MET A 152 5.36 -7.14 -7.36
C MET A 152 6.69 -6.44 -7.67
N SER A 153 7.62 -7.13 -8.35
CA SER A 153 8.91 -6.57 -8.77
C SER A 153 8.77 -5.33 -9.65
N ASP A 154 7.80 -5.33 -10.56
CA ASP A 154 7.68 -4.33 -11.60
C ASP A 154 7.15 -3.02 -11.01
N TYR A 155 6.21 -3.12 -10.06
CA TYR A 155 5.72 -1.97 -9.30
C TYR A 155 6.75 -1.38 -8.34
N TYR A 156 7.53 -2.23 -7.65
CA TYR A 156 8.62 -1.74 -6.81
C TYR A 156 9.72 -1.05 -7.63
N PHE A 157 9.99 -1.53 -8.85
CA PHE A 157 10.90 -0.86 -9.77
C PHE A 157 10.39 0.53 -10.18
N GLN A 158 9.09 0.66 -10.47
CA GLN A 158 8.46 1.95 -10.78
C GLN A 158 8.47 2.92 -9.58
N ILE A 159 8.28 2.43 -8.35
CA ILE A 159 8.39 3.28 -7.15
C ILE A 159 9.83 3.77 -7.01
N ARG A 160 10.82 2.88 -7.13
CA ARG A 160 12.24 3.23 -7.02
C ARG A 160 12.69 4.25 -8.08
N SER A 161 12.09 4.23 -9.27
CA SER A 161 12.43 5.19 -10.34
C SER A 161 11.92 6.61 -10.09
N ILE A 162 10.91 6.79 -9.20
CA ILE A 162 10.43 8.13 -8.81
C ILE A 162 11.45 8.81 -7.90
N ASP A 163 11.92 8.09 -6.87
CA ASP A 163 12.93 8.56 -5.94
C ASP A 163 13.72 7.39 -5.35
N PRO A 164 15.01 7.22 -5.72
CA PRO A 164 15.81 6.09 -5.25
C PRO A 164 16.00 6.05 -3.73
N ASP A 165 16.09 7.20 -3.07
CA ASP A 165 16.37 7.26 -1.62
C ASP A 165 15.17 6.80 -0.81
N LEU A 166 13.99 7.35 -1.11
CA LEU A 166 12.73 7.00 -0.44
C LEU A 166 12.11 5.70 -0.96
N GLY A 167 12.45 5.26 -2.18
CA GLY A 167 11.86 4.10 -2.84
C GLY A 167 12.68 2.82 -2.76
N THR A 168 13.88 2.86 -2.19
CA THR A 168 14.72 1.66 -2.00
C THR A 168 14.66 1.12 -0.57
N ASN A 169 14.76 2.01 0.42
CA ASN A 169 14.83 1.62 1.82
C ASN A 169 13.47 1.12 2.32
N ARG A 170 13.48 -0.06 2.95
CA ARG A 170 12.29 -0.72 3.46
C ARG A 170 12.30 -0.68 4.98
N TYR A 171 11.15 -0.37 5.54
CA TYR A 171 10.93 -0.28 6.98
C TYR A 171 9.61 -0.94 7.34
N PRO A 172 9.39 -1.36 8.61
CA PRO A 172 8.06 -1.70 9.10
C PRO A 172 7.06 -0.61 8.73
N ILE A 173 5.81 -0.99 8.40
CA ILE A 173 4.79 -0.06 7.87
C ILE A 173 4.68 1.25 8.67
N ASN A 174 4.60 1.17 10.00
CA ASN A 174 4.45 2.36 10.86
C ASN A 174 5.66 3.28 10.77
N GLU A 175 6.87 2.71 10.69
CA GLU A 175 8.10 3.48 10.50
C GLU A 175 8.18 4.08 9.10
N ALA A 176 7.74 3.35 8.06
CA ALA A 176 7.68 3.88 6.70
C ALA A 176 6.72 5.07 6.60
N ILE A 177 5.55 5.00 7.25
CA ILE A 177 4.59 6.13 7.34
C ILE A 177 5.22 7.31 8.07
N ARG A 178 5.86 7.08 9.22
CA ARG A 178 6.54 8.12 10.00
C ARG A 178 7.60 8.84 9.17
N LYS A 179 8.46 8.11 8.46
CA LYS A 179 9.48 8.68 7.57
C LYS A 179 8.88 9.46 6.39
N ALA A 180 7.75 9.01 5.85
CA ALA A 180 7.04 9.75 4.81
C ALA A 180 6.51 11.09 5.34
N ILE A 181 5.99 11.10 6.57
CA ILE A 181 5.53 12.30 7.27
C ILE A 181 6.69 13.26 7.53
N GLU A 182 7.80 12.77 8.10
CA GLU A 182 9.02 13.56 8.33
C GLU A 182 9.51 14.24 7.05
N TYR A 183 9.50 13.49 5.93
CA TYR A 183 9.91 14.02 4.64
C TYR A 183 9.02 15.19 4.18
N VAL A 184 7.70 15.08 4.33
CA VAL A 184 6.75 16.15 3.98
C VAL A 184 6.91 17.36 4.90
N MET A 185 7.03 17.13 6.21
CA MET A 185 7.24 18.20 7.21
C MET A 185 8.54 18.95 6.92
N ALA A 186 9.65 18.25 6.75
CA ALA A 186 10.95 18.84 6.43
C ALA A 186 10.92 19.62 5.11
N TYR A 187 10.21 19.09 4.10
CA TYR A 187 10.07 19.78 2.81
C TYR A 187 9.32 21.12 2.95
N TYR A 188 8.30 21.20 3.81
CA TYR A 188 7.48 22.40 4.00
C TYR A 188 7.85 23.27 5.21
N ALA A 189 8.86 22.90 6.00
CA ALA A 189 9.31 23.69 7.15
C ALA A 189 9.69 25.13 6.77
N TYR A 190 10.31 25.30 5.60
CA TYR A 190 10.76 26.61 5.08
C TYR A 190 10.11 26.98 3.73
N ARG A 191 9.05 26.27 3.32
CA ARG A 191 8.37 26.52 2.04
C ARG A 191 6.92 26.90 2.27
N ARG A 192 6.39 27.77 1.41
CA ARG A 192 4.98 28.16 1.47
C ARG A 192 4.09 26.93 1.29
N ARG A 193 3.11 26.77 2.18
CA ARG A 193 2.12 25.69 2.09
C ARG A 193 1.32 25.84 0.79
N PRO A 194 1.09 24.75 0.03
CA PRO A 194 0.21 24.78 -1.11
C PRO A 194 -1.24 25.07 -0.64
N PRO A 195 -2.06 25.74 -1.46
CA PRO A 195 -3.46 25.95 -1.13
C PRO A 195 -4.19 24.60 -1.07
N ILE A 196 -5.17 24.48 -0.17
CA ILE A 196 -6.06 23.32 -0.07
C ILE A 196 -6.91 23.29 -1.35
N ARG A 197 -6.45 22.55 -2.38
CA ARG A 197 -7.30 22.25 -3.53
C ARG A 197 -8.14 21.04 -3.17
N ARG A 198 -9.42 21.30 -2.88
CA ARG A 198 -10.45 20.28 -2.62
C ARG A 198 -10.48 19.32 -3.84
N LYS A 199 -10.14 18.05 -3.59
CA LYS A 199 -10.07 16.89 -4.52
C LYS A 199 -8.90 16.86 -5.51
N LEU A 200 -7.86 16.08 -5.17
CA LEU A 200 -7.02 15.35 -6.13
C LEU A 200 -7.58 13.93 -6.24
N SER A 201 -8.76 13.80 -6.84
CA SER A 201 -9.32 12.50 -7.24
C SER A 201 -10.31 12.71 -8.38
N ALA A 202 -9.80 12.47 -9.59
CA ALA A 202 -10.57 12.06 -10.75
C ALA A 202 -9.79 10.89 -11.37
#